data_AF-A0A969EL18-F1
#
_entry.id   AF-A0A969EL18-F1
#
_cell.length_a   1.000
_cell.length_b   1.000
_cell.length_c   1.000
_cell.angle_alpha   90.00
_cell.angle_beta   90.00
_cell.angle_gamma   90.00
#
_symmetry.space_group_name_H-M   'P 1'
#
loop_
_entity.id
_entity.type
_entity.pdbx_description
1 polymer ?
#
loop_
_entity_poly.entity_id
_entity_poly.type
_entity_poly.pdbx_seq_one_letter_code
_entity_poly.pdbx_strand_id
1 'polypeptide(L)'
;MRKIFLTLFLVLLVGVAAFSMIQIVRSQESGDSRTLSSETQGENIREIQGSSLAEEPKQPDIGFIDSPSASCYQPDPTQNECRLTWYYLSVSASPNNMVTMTLTLNDIGRVAHIQGFFQTSMYVPYNMLGEGFKVPCGSIGAGGKPHLGNSYGYTIRARDSGGLSSANYGTAYCPAFIP
;
A
#
# COMPACT_ATOMS: atom_id res chain seq x y z
N MET A 1 -41.13 28.66 56.02
CA MET A 1 -41.15 27.29 55.43
C MET A 1 -41.79 27.21 54.04
N ARG A 2 -42.89 27.92 53.74
CA ARG A 2 -43.58 27.88 52.43
C ARG A 2 -42.73 28.28 51.21
N LYS A 3 -41.76 29.20 51.37
CA LYS A 3 -40.88 29.63 50.27
C LYS A 3 -39.81 28.60 49.87
N ILE A 4 -39.38 27.74 50.80
CA ILE A 4 -38.35 26.71 50.55
C ILE A 4 -38.96 25.50 49.83
N PHE A 5 -40.21 25.17 50.14
CA PHE A 5 -40.93 24.10 49.43
C PHE A 5 -41.15 24.42 47.94
N LEU A 6 -41.40 25.69 47.60
CA LEU A 6 -41.64 26.09 46.22
C LEU A 6 -40.37 25.97 45.36
N THR A 7 -39.20 26.32 45.90
CA THR A 7 -37.92 26.19 45.19
C THR A 7 -37.50 24.73 45.01
N LEU A 8 -37.70 23.88 46.03
CA LEU A 8 -37.43 22.44 45.90
C LEU A 8 -38.31 21.77 44.85
N PHE A 9 -39.59 22.14 44.78
CA PHE A 9 -40.52 21.59 43.79
C PHE A 9 -40.15 22.03 42.35
N LEU A 10 -39.71 23.27 42.17
CA LEU A 10 -39.29 23.77 40.86
C LEU A 10 -38.01 23.06 40.36
N VAL A 11 -37.03 22.85 41.24
CA VAL A 11 -35.79 22.13 40.89
C VAL A 11 -36.08 20.67 40.53
N LEU A 12 -37.01 20.02 41.24
CA LEU A 12 -37.42 18.66 40.91
C LEU A 12 -38.09 18.57 39.53
N LEU A 13 -38.97 19.52 39.19
CA LEU A 13 -39.63 19.60 37.89
C LEU A 13 -38.65 19.81 36.74
N VAL A 14 -37.66 20.69 36.92
CA VAL A 14 -36.61 20.90 35.91
C VAL A 14 -35.71 19.67 35.78
N GLY A 15 -35.41 18.99 36.89
CA GLY A 15 -34.64 17.74 36.89
C GLY A 15 -35.32 16.61 36.12
N VAL A 16 -36.63 16.41 36.32
CA VAL A 16 -37.41 15.38 35.61
C VAL A 16 -37.48 15.67 34.10
N ALA A 17 -37.64 16.94 33.72
CA ALA A 17 -37.65 17.35 32.30
C ALA A 17 -36.29 17.18 31.62
N ALA A 18 -35.18 17.40 32.33
CA ALA A 18 -33.84 17.17 31.79
C ALA A 18 -33.53 15.68 31.59
N PHE A 19 -33.98 14.82 32.51
CA PHE A 19 -33.75 13.37 32.41
C PHE A 19 -34.61 12.69 31.33
N SER A 20 -35.81 13.21 31.02
CA SER A 20 -36.64 12.66 29.95
C SER A 20 -36.08 12.92 28.54
N MET A 21 -35.32 13.99 28.32
CA MET A 21 -34.65 14.23 27.04
C MET A 21 -33.45 13.30 26.78
N ILE A 22 -32.80 12.79 27.82
CA ILE A 22 -31.58 11.95 27.67
C ILE A 22 -31.93 10.51 27.22
N GLN A 23 -33.15 10.03 27.49
CA GLN A 23 -33.59 8.67 27.10
C GLN A 23 -33.92 8.54 25.59
N ILE A 24 -34.11 9.65 24.87
CA ILE A 24 -34.47 9.61 23.43
C ILE A 24 -33.25 9.38 22.53
N VAL A 25 -32.02 9.61 23.03
CA VAL A 25 -30.79 9.54 22.23
C VAL A 25 -30.21 8.11 22.12
N ARG A 26 -30.74 7.10 22.83
CA ARG A 26 -30.14 5.75 22.89
C ARG A 26 -30.85 4.64 22.10
N SER A 27 -31.81 4.92 21.21
CA SER A 27 -32.58 3.86 20.52
C SER A 27 -32.45 3.78 18.99
N GLN A 28 -31.52 4.50 18.37
CA GLN A 28 -31.26 4.36 16.93
C GLN A 28 -29.77 4.08 16.66
N GLU A 29 -29.37 2.85 16.92
CA GLU A 29 -28.27 2.24 16.17
C GLU A 29 -28.67 0.80 15.80
N SER A 30 -29.91 0.66 15.30
CA SER A 30 -30.27 -0.47 14.46
C SER A 30 -29.61 -0.23 13.10
N GLY A 31 -28.51 -0.92 12.82
CA GLY A 31 -27.92 -0.94 11.49
C GLY A 31 -29.01 -1.22 10.46
N ASP A 32 -29.26 -0.25 9.58
CA ASP A 32 -30.37 -0.23 8.63
C ASP A 32 -30.09 -1.27 7.53
N SER A 33 -30.35 -2.54 7.83
CA SER A 33 -30.28 -3.62 6.85
C SER A 33 -31.50 -3.51 5.94
N ARG A 34 -31.31 -2.92 4.76
CA ARG A 34 -32.37 -2.79 3.76
C ARG A 34 -32.51 -4.11 3.02
N THR A 35 -33.67 -4.75 3.14
CA THR A 35 -34.01 -5.93 2.32
C THR A 35 -34.07 -5.49 0.85
N LEU A 36 -33.14 -5.98 0.04
CA LEU A 36 -33.03 -5.68 -1.39
C LEU A 36 -34.04 -6.49 -2.20
N SER A 37 -34.33 -7.71 -1.75
CA SER A 37 -35.28 -8.61 -2.41
C SER A 37 -35.79 -9.63 -1.39
N SER A 38 -37.07 -9.98 -1.48
CA SER A 38 -37.68 -11.04 -0.68
C SER A 38 -38.50 -11.93 -1.61
N GLU A 39 -38.24 -13.22 -1.56
CA GLU A 39 -38.97 -14.24 -2.31
C GLU A 39 -39.65 -15.18 -1.32
N THR A 40 -40.94 -15.44 -1.52
CA THR A 40 -41.72 -16.36 -0.70
C THR A 40 -42.09 -17.59 -1.51
N GLN A 41 -41.73 -18.78 -1.03
CA GLN A 41 -42.09 -20.06 -1.63
C GLN A 41 -42.75 -20.96 -0.56
N GLY A 42 -44.09 -21.01 -0.59
CA GLY A 42 -44.88 -21.67 0.44
C GLY A 42 -44.79 -20.92 1.77
N GLU A 43 -44.38 -21.60 2.83
CA GLU A 43 -44.17 -21.01 4.17
C GLU A 43 -42.75 -20.44 4.35
N ASN A 44 -41.85 -20.63 3.39
CA ASN A 44 -40.47 -20.17 3.50
C ASN A 44 -40.29 -18.80 2.85
N ILE A 45 -39.60 -17.90 3.55
CA ILE A 45 -39.21 -16.58 3.05
C ILE A 45 -37.68 -16.55 2.92
N ARG A 46 -37.20 -16.18 1.74
CA ARG A 46 -35.78 -15.92 1.47
C ARG A 46 -35.58 -14.44 1.23
N GLU A 47 -34.80 -13.79 2.09
CA GLU A 47 -34.48 -12.37 1.98
C GLU A 47 -33.01 -12.18 1.58
N ILE A 48 -32.78 -11.23 0.67
CA ILE A 48 -31.45 -10.72 0.35
C ILE A 48 -31.32 -9.38 1.07
N GLN A 49 -30.47 -9.34 2.10
CA GLN A 49 -30.18 -8.12 2.84
C GLN A 49 -28.98 -7.41 2.21
N GLY A 50 -29.13 -6.11 1.95
CA GLY A 50 -28.05 -5.24 1.51
C GLY A 50 -27.57 -4.37 2.68
N SER A 51 -26.25 -4.29 2.86
CA SER A 51 -25.65 -3.27 3.73
C SER A 51 -25.97 -1.88 3.16
N SER A 52 -26.72 -1.06 3.90
CA SER A 52 -26.99 0.35 3.52
C SER A 52 -25.79 1.27 3.71
N LEU A 53 -24.73 0.79 4.38
CA LEU A 53 -23.43 1.41 4.31
C LEU A 53 -22.79 0.95 3.01
N ALA A 54 -23.13 1.63 1.92
CA ALA A 54 -22.19 1.81 0.84
C ALA A 54 -20.99 2.55 1.45
N GLU A 55 -20.04 1.83 2.06
CA GLU A 55 -18.67 2.31 2.08
C GLU A 55 -18.41 2.68 0.62
N GLU A 56 -18.23 3.97 0.34
CA GLU A 56 -17.71 4.39 -0.96
C GLU A 56 -16.57 3.43 -1.28
N PRO A 57 -16.54 2.82 -2.47
CA PRO A 57 -15.49 1.88 -2.81
C PRO A 57 -14.18 2.63 -2.60
N LYS A 58 -13.49 2.34 -1.47
CA LYS A 58 -12.18 2.89 -1.19
C LYS A 58 -11.37 2.44 -2.38
N GLN A 59 -11.04 3.40 -3.23
CA GLN A 59 -10.26 3.14 -4.42
C GLN A 59 -9.07 2.30 -3.96
N PRO A 60 -8.91 1.06 -4.48
CA PRO A 60 -7.87 0.20 -3.98
C PRO A 60 -6.55 0.97 -4.12
N ASP A 61 -5.82 1.08 -3.02
CA ASP A 61 -4.59 1.86 -3.00
C ASP A 61 -3.44 0.87 -3.14
N ILE A 62 -2.82 0.87 -4.31
CA ILE A 62 -1.51 0.25 -4.44
C ILE A 62 -0.50 1.28 -3.92
N GLY A 63 0.14 0.92 -2.81
CA GLY A 63 1.10 1.77 -2.15
C GLY A 63 2.30 2.12 -3.04
N PHE A 64 3.04 3.13 -2.60
CA PHE A 64 4.33 3.46 -3.20
C PHE A 64 5.31 2.31 -3.00
N ILE A 65 6.08 2.03 -4.05
CA ILE A 65 7.22 1.12 -3.95
C ILE A 65 8.31 1.83 -3.16
N ASP A 66 8.75 1.20 -2.09
CA ASP A 66 9.91 1.61 -1.32
C ASP A 66 11.13 0.82 -1.80
N SER A 67 12.15 1.53 -2.26
CA SER A 67 13.36 0.95 -2.87
C SER A 67 14.59 1.77 -2.52
N PRO A 68 14.99 1.82 -1.23
CA PRO A 68 16.07 2.67 -0.80
C PRO A 68 17.40 2.21 -1.42
N SER A 69 18.20 3.20 -1.82
CA SER A 69 19.62 3.06 -2.13
C SER A 69 19.93 1.98 -3.19
N ALA A 70 19.50 2.20 -4.43
CA ALA A 70 20.11 1.50 -5.57
C ALA A 70 21.62 1.78 -5.56
N SER A 71 22.43 0.72 -5.49
CA SER A 71 23.88 0.81 -5.35
C SER A 71 24.57 0.00 -6.43
N CYS A 72 25.66 0.53 -6.98
CA CYS A 72 26.49 -0.16 -7.95
C CYS A 72 27.93 -0.20 -7.44
N TYR A 73 28.55 -1.37 -7.43
CA TYR A 73 29.93 -1.57 -6.98
C TYR A 73 30.70 -2.49 -7.93
N GLN A 74 32.02 -2.34 -7.96
CA GLN A 74 32.93 -3.16 -8.75
C GLN A 74 33.68 -4.12 -7.81
N PRO A 75 33.37 -5.42 -7.80
CA PRO A 75 34.04 -6.37 -6.92
C PRO A 75 35.52 -6.58 -7.29
N ASP A 76 35.84 -6.58 -8.59
CA ASP A 76 37.21 -6.75 -9.09
C ASP A 76 37.59 -5.53 -9.97
N PRO A 77 38.54 -4.68 -9.52
CA PRO A 77 38.95 -3.50 -10.26
C PRO A 77 39.60 -3.83 -11.62
N THR A 78 40.09 -5.05 -11.82
CA THR A 78 40.75 -5.49 -13.06
C THR A 78 39.77 -5.92 -14.15
N GLN A 79 38.48 -6.03 -13.83
CA GLN A 79 37.43 -6.43 -14.76
C GLN A 79 36.42 -5.32 -14.95
N ASN A 80 35.92 -5.14 -16.19
CA ASN A 80 34.81 -4.24 -16.49
C ASN A 80 33.45 -4.87 -16.06
N GLU A 81 33.37 -5.30 -14.80
CA GLU A 81 32.22 -5.98 -14.22
C GLU A 81 31.79 -5.28 -12.93
N CYS A 82 30.57 -4.77 -12.94
CA CYS A 82 29.91 -4.16 -11.79
C CYS A 82 28.68 -4.97 -11.38
N ARG A 83 28.27 -4.83 -10.12
CA ARG A 83 27.08 -5.43 -9.54
C ARG A 83 26.12 -4.33 -9.09
N LEU A 84 24.91 -4.38 -9.62
CA LEU A 84 23.83 -3.46 -9.25
C LEU A 84 22.87 -4.14 -8.26
N THR A 85 22.64 -3.52 -7.11
CA THR A 85 21.83 -4.09 -6.03
C THR A 85 21.00 -3.04 -5.28
N TRP A 86 20.03 -3.52 -4.51
CA TRP A 86 19.16 -2.73 -3.63
C TRP A 86 19.23 -3.30 -2.23
N TYR A 87 19.09 -2.43 -1.22
CA TYR A 87 19.02 -2.90 0.17
C TYR A 87 17.77 -3.76 0.41
N TYR A 88 16.62 -3.28 -0.07
CA TYR A 88 15.41 -4.07 -0.25
C TYR A 88 14.49 -3.39 -1.29
N LEU A 89 13.47 -4.13 -1.72
CA LEU A 89 12.31 -3.61 -2.43
C LEU A 89 11.06 -3.97 -1.62
N SER A 90 10.16 -3.02 -1.40
CA SER A 90 8.92 -3.25 -0.66
C SER A 90 7.75 -2.56 -1.34
N VAL A 91 6.57 -3.18 -1.29
CA VAL A 91 5.32 -2.57 -1.73
C VAL A 91 4.16 -3.20 -0.95
N SER A 92 3.11 -2.43 -0.71
CA SER A 92 1.86 -2.92 -0.14
C SER A 92 0.69 -2.61 -1.06
N ALA A 93 -0.30 -3.48 -1.10
CA ALA A 93 -1.62 -3.22 -1.66
C ALA A 93 -2.66 -3.66 -0.63
N SER A 94 -3.65 -2.81 -0.38
CA SER A 94 -4.79 -3.15 0.46
C SER A 94 -6.04 -2.52 -0.14
N PRO A 95 -7.17 -3.24 -0.25
CA PRO A 95 -7.43 -4.60 0.22
C PRO A 95 -6.95 -5.73 -0.72
N ASN A 96 -6.32 -5.40 -1.85
CA ASN A 96 -5.90 -6.38 -2.85
C ASN A 96 -4.62 -7.14 -2.46
N ASN A 97 -4.33 -8.23 -3.18
CA ASN A 97 -3.08 -8.98 -3.00
C ASN A 97 -2.04 -8.56 -4.03
N MET A 98 -0.78 -8.51 -3.64
CA MET A 98 0.34 -8.33 -4.55
C MET A 98 0.52 -9.57 -5.44
N VAL A 99 0.60 -9.36 -6.76
CA VAL A 99 0.73 -10.44 -7.76
C VAL A 99 2.16 -10.48 -8.32
N THR A 100 2.71 -9.34 -8.72
CA THR A 100 4.07 -9.30 -9.29
C THR A 100 4.82 -8.04 -8.92
N MET A 101 6.15 -8.15 -8.82
CA MET A 101 7.08 -7.05 -8.88
C MET A 101 8.16 -7.34 -9.92
N THR A 102 8.37 -6.43 -10.86
CA THR A 102 9.37 -6.56 -11.93
C THR A 102 10.38 -5.44 -11.84
N LEU A 103 11.66 -5.79 -11.98
CA LEU A 103 12.76 -4.83 -12.08
C LEU A 103 13.33 -4.86 -13.50
N THR A 104 13.48 -3.67 -14.07
CA THR A 104 13.95 -3.44 -15.44
C THR A 104 15.11 -2.47 -15.42
N LEU A 105 16.15 -2.70 -16.24
CA LEU A 105 17.32 -1.82 -16.37
C LEU A 105 17.49 -1.36 -17.82
N ASN A 106 17.43 -0.04 -18.07
CA ASN A 106 17.64 0.60 -19.38
C ASN A 106 17.25 -0.31 -20.58
N ASP A 107 18.21 -0.54 -21.47
CA ASP A 107 18.12 -1.39 -22.66
C ASP A 107 18.43 -2.87 -22.38
N ILE A 108 18.84 -3.21 -21.15
CA ILE A 108 19.05 -4.60 -20.74
C ILE A 108 17.70 -5.32 -20.61
N GLY A 109 16.65 -4.57 -20.23
CA GLY A 109 15.31 -5.12 -20.06
C GLY A 109 15.08 -5.69 -18.67
N ARG A 110 14.22 -6.71 -18.57
CA ARG A 110 13.78 -7.27 -17.28
C ARG A 110 14.87 -8.13 -16.66
N VAL A 111 15.36 -7.73 -15.49
CA VAL A 111 16.42 -8.44 -14.75
C VAL A 111 15.88 -9.21 -13.55
N ALA A 112 14.69 -8.86 -13.04
CA ALA A 112 14.00 -9.63 -12.02
C ALA A 112 12.49 -9.67 -12.23
N HIS A 113 11.89 -10.80 -11.85
CA HIS A 113 10.44 -11.03 -11.84
C HIS A 113 10.07 -11.80 -10.57
N ILE A 114 9.52 -11.10 -9.59
CA ILE A 114 9.08 -11.66 -8.32
C ILE A 114 7.56 -11.85 -8.39
N GLN A 115 7.09 -13.02 -7.97
CA GLN A 115 5.66 -13.35 -7.89
C GLN A 115 5.23 -13.41 -6.43
N GLY A 116 4.07 -12.82 -6.14
CA GLY A 116 3.40 -12.88 -4.84
C GLY A 116 2.26 -13.88 -4.85
N PHE A 117 1.86 -14.35 -3.67
CA PHE A 117 0.73 -15.26 -3.49
C PHE A 117 -0.03 -14.90 -2.22
N PHE A 118 -1.27 -14.41 -2.37
CA PHE A 118 -2.18 -14.05 -1.26
C PHE A 118 -1.56 -13.21 -0.13
N GLN A 119 -0.71 -12.23 -0.48
CA GLN A 119 -0.12 -11.29 0.48
C GLN A 119 -0.49 -9.87 0.08
N THR A 120 -0.86 -9.05 1.06
CA THR A 120 -1.11 -7.60 0.89
C THR A 120 0.19 -6.77 0.86
N SER A 121 1.34 -7.43 1.02
CA SER A 121 2.65 -6.81 0.86
C SER A 121 3.63 -7.76 0.18
N MET A 122 4.62 -7.19 -0.49
CA MET A 122 5.72 -7.93 -1.10
C MET A 122 7.02 -7.26 -0.69
N TYR A 123 7.90 -8.02 -0.04
CA TYR A 123 9.20 -7.57 0.44
C TYR A 123 10.30 -8.45 -0.14
N VAL A 124 11.28 -7.83 -0.81
CA VAL A 124 12.41 -8.49 -1.47
C VAL A 124 13.70 -7.94 -0.86
N PRO A 125 14.30 -8.62 0.13
CA PRO A 125 15.59 -8.23 0.69
C PRO A 125 16.73 -8.46 -0.32
N TYR A 126 17.85 -7.75 -0.13
CA TYR A 126 19.01 -7.80 -1.03
C TYR A 126 19.50 -9.24 -1.33
N ASN A 127 19.47 -10.13 -0.35
CA ASN A 127 19.95 -11.50 -0.48
C ASN A 127 19.08 -12.38 -1.39
N MET A 128 17.83 -12.00 -1.69
CA MET A 128 17.02 -12.70 -2.69
C MET A 128 17.46 -12.43 -4.14
N LEU A 129 18.22 -11.34 -4.36
CA LEU A 129 18.80 -10.99 -5.66
C LEU A 129 20.27 -11.43 -5.78
N GLY A 130 20.75 -12.27 -4.84
CA GLY A 130 22.12 -12.75 -4.77
C GLY A 130 23.12 -11.61 -4.57
N GLU A 131 24.17 -11.59 -5.38
CA GLU A 131 25.20 -10.52 -5.37
C GLU A 131 24.75 -9.26 -6.12
N GLY A 132 23.55 -9.26 -6.71
CA GLY A 132 23.04 -8.23 -7.61
C GLY A 132 23.23 -8.59 -9.08
N PHE A 133 22.80 -7.67 -9.95
CA PHE A 133 22.82 -7.87 -11.40
C PHE A 133 24.16 -7.44 -11.99
N LYS A 134 24.78 -8.32 -12.78
CA LYS A 134 26.01 -8.05 -13.50
C LYS A 134 25.77 -7.04 -14.62
N VAL A 135 26.49 -5.93 -14.59
CA VAL A 135 26.43 -4.86 -15.59
C VAL A 135 27.84 -4.35 -15.90
N PRO A 136 28.13 -3.79 -17.08
CA PRO A 136 29.44 -3.20 -17.35
C PRO A 136 29.67 -1.94 -16.50
N CYS A 137 30.82 -1.80 -15.85
CA CYS A 137 31.14 -0.58 -15.12
C CYS A 137 31.27 0.62 -16.08
N GLY A 138 31.88 0.43 -17.26
CA GLY A 138 32.08 1.47 -18.27
C GLY A 138 33.30 2.36 -17.99
N SER A 139 33.81 3.02 -19.02
CA SER A 139 34.92 3.98 -18.88
C SER A 139 34.50 5.23 -18.10
N ILE A 140 35.48 5.99 -17.63
CA ILE A 140 35.22 7.30 -17.00
C ILE A 140 34.37 8.20 -17.90
N GLY A 141 33.32 8.80 -17.33
CA GLY A 141 32.40 9.68 -18.04
C GLY A 141 31.30 8.98 -18.85
N ALA A 142 31.31 7.65 -18.98
CA ALA A 142 30.39 6.94 -19.87
C ALA A 142 28.90 7.16 -19.54
N GLY A 143 28.56 7.31 -18.26
CA GLY A 143 27.20 7.62 -17.78
C GLY A 143 26.85 9.11 -17.71
N GLY A 144 27.67 9.99 -18.30
CA GLY A 144 27.48 11.45 -18.30
C GLY A 144 27.97 12.17 -17.04
N LYS A 145 28.57 11.45 -16.08
CA LYS A 145 29.20 12.02 -14.87
C LYS A 145 30.72 11.89 -14.98
N PRO A 146 31.50 13.00 -14.90
CA PRO A 146 32.94 13.00 -15.23
C PRO A 146 33.82 12.05 -14.41
N HIS A 147 33.38 11.58 -13.25
CA HIS A 147 34.18 10.74 -12.34
C HIS A 147 33.57 9.35 -12.11
N LEU A 148 32.53 8.99 -12.86
CA LEU A 148 31.83 7.71 -12.72
C LEU A 148 31.80 6.98 -14.07
N GLY A 149 31.46 5.70 -14.02
CA GLY A 149 31.28 4.86 -15.19
C GLY A 149 29.89 5.04 -15.81
N ASN A 150 29.34 3.94 -16.32
CA ASN A 150 27.99 3.82 -16.83
C ASN A 150 26.92 4.19 -15.79
N SER A 151 25.79 4.65 -16.30
CA SER A 151 24.59 4.89 -15.51
C SER A 151 23.47 3.94 -15.96
N TYR A 152 22.74 3.42 -14.99
CA TYR A 152 21.65 2.47 -15.18
C TYR A 152 20.36 3.07 -14.65
N GLY A 153 19.49 3.51 -15.56
CA GLY A 153 18.11 3.81 -15.25
C GLY A 153 17.38 2.51 -14.94
N TYR A 154 16.63 2.52 -13.86
CA TYR A 154 15.84 1.37 -13.44
C TYR A 154 14.36 1.73 -13.34
N THR A 155 13.52 0.71 -13.56
CA THR A 155 12.08 0.78 -13.32
C THR A 155 11.67 -0.43 -12.51
N ILE A 156 11.14 -0.19 -11.32
CA ILE A 156 10.48 -1.20 -10.50
C ILE A 156 8.99 -1.02 -10.71
N ARG A 157 8.29 -2.07 -11.11
CA ARG A 157 6.84 -2.04 -11.32
C ARG A 157 6.19 -3.14 -10.52
N ALA A 158 5.19 -2.79 -9.73
CA ALA A 158 4.40 -3.72 -8.96
C ALA A 158 2.96 -3.77 -9.51
N ARG A 159 2.30 -4.93 -9.40
CA ARG A 159 0.91 -5.14 -9.81
C ARG A 159 0.16 -5.93 -8.74
N ASP A 160 -1.06 -5.51 -8.44
CA ASP A 160 -1.96 -6.19 -7.51
C ASP A 160 -3.01 -7.06 -8.24
N SER A 161 -3.83 -7.77 -7.45
CA SER A 161 -4.89 -8.66 -7.93
C SER A 161 -6.10 -7.91 -8.49
N GLY A 162 -6.26 -6.63 -8.14
CA GLY A 162 -7.26 -5.74 -8.72
C GLY A 162 -6.83 -5.15 -10.07
N GLY A 163 -5.62 -5.43 -10.52
CA GLY A 163 -5.06 -4.92 -11.77
C GLY A 163 -4.43 -3.53 -11.67
N LEU A 164 -4.34 -2.95 -10.48
CA LEU A 164 -3.64 -1.70 -10.26
C LEU A 164 -2.13 -1.92 -10.33
N SER A 165 -1.41 -0.87 -10.74
CA SER A 165 0.05 -0.88 -10.84
C SER A 165 0.67 0.34 -10.21
N SER A 166 1.81 0.13 -9.55
CA SER A 166 2.68 1.17 -8.99
C SER A 166 4.05 1.05 -9.64
N ALA A 167 4.76 2.17 -9.80
CA ALA A 167 6.09 2.18 -10.39
C ALA A 167 7.02 3.16 -9.67
N ASN A 168 8.27 2.74 -9.47
CA ASN A 168 9.36 3.58 -8.99
C ASN A 168 10.50 3.61 -10.02
N TYR A 169 11.11 4.78 -10.17
CA TYR A 169 12.12 5.07 -11.17
C TYR A 169 13.34 5.71 -10.51
N GLY A 170 14.51 5.43 -11.05
CA GLY A 170 15.73 6.11 -10.64
C GLY A 170 16.89 5.76 -11.53
N THR A 171 18.05 6.27 -11.17
CA THR A 171 19.31 6.01 -11.87
C THR A 171 20.37 5.63 -10.86
N ALA A 172 21.07 4.53 -11.11
CA ALA A 172 22.25 4.14 -10.36
C ALA A 172 23.50 4.40 -11.21
N TYR A 173 24.52 5.01 -10.61
CA TYR A 173 25.80 5.23 -11.26
C TYR A 173 26.80 4.20 -10.74
N CYS A 174 27.55 3.60 -11.66
CA CYS A 174 28.62 2.66 -11.33
C CYS A 174 29.98 3.37 -11.22
N PRO A 175 30.93 2.82 -10.45
CA PRO A 175 32.32 3.25 -10.54
C PRO A 175 32.84 3.09 -11.98
N ALA A 176 33.80 3.92 -12.35
CA ALA A 176 34.45 3.80 -13.65
C ALA A 176 35.45 2.63 -13.63
N PHE A 177 35.46 1.83 -14.70
CA PHE A 177 36.51 0.86 -14.94
C PHE A 177 37.78 1.58 -15.44
N ILE A 178 38.87 1.37 -14.72
CA ILE A 178 40.20 1.88 -15.06
C ILE A 178 41.12 0.65 -15.17
N PRO A 179 41.44 0.21 -16.40
CA PRO A 179 42.29 -0.96 -16.64
C PRO A 179 43.74 -0.75 -16.22
#